data_AF-T1AJW9-F1
#
_entry.id   AF-T1AJW9-F1
#
_cell.length_a   1.000
_cell.length_b   1.000
_cell.length_c   1.000
_cell.angle_alpha   90.00
_cell.angle_beta   90.00
_cell.angle_gamma   90.00
#
_symmetry.space_group_name_H-M   'P 1'
#
loop_
_entity.id
_entity.type
_entity.pdbx_description
1 polymer ?
#
loop_
_entity_poly.entity_id
_entity_poly.type
_entity_poly.pdbx_seq_one_letter_code
_entity_poly.pdbx_strand_id
1 'polypeptide(L)'
;MRIDVAEVRRAASGRWDRIYATLAPELSAALATPGRHVPCPVHGGKDGFRLHRTADNGAGICNSCPEFAGKFIDGFAILMWLRGWKFPQALEEVAHCVCP
;
A
#
# COMPACT_ATOMS: atom_id res chain seq x y z
N MET A 1 -15.39 -13.71 -13.17
CA MET A 1 -15.46 -12.24 -13.04
C MET A 1 -14.36 -11.65 -13.91
N ARG A 2 -14.65 -10.67 -14.77
CA ARG A 2 -13.62 -9.99 -15.56
C ARG A 2 -13.22 -8.72 -14.80
N ILE A 3 -12.02 -8.70 -14.25
CA ILE A 3 -11.49 -7.55 -13.51
C ILE A 3 -10.79 -6.62 -14.50
N ASP A 4 -11.26 -5.37 -14.60
CA ASP A 4 -10.62 -4.33 -15.40
C ASP A 4 -9.63 -3.53 -14.54
N VAL A 5 -8.36 -3.50 -14.96
CA VAL A 5 -7.29 -2.83 -14.20
C VAL A 5 -7.55 -1.33 -14.05
N ALA A 6 -8.04 -0.67 -15.09
CA ALA A 6 -8.26 0.77 -15.07
C ALA A 6 -9.45 1.12 -14.17
N GLU A 7 -10.50 0.30 -14.17
CA GLU A 7 -11.63 0.43 -13.27
C GLU A 7 -11.20 0.28 -11.81
N VAL A 8 -10.46 -0.78 -11.47
CA VAL A 8 -9.97 -0.99 -10.09
C VAL A 8 -9.04 0.14 -9.66
N ARG A 9 -8.15 0.63 -10.52
CA ARG A 9 -7.29 1.78 -10.20
C ARG A 9 -8.09 3.06 -9.92
N ARG A 10 -9.11 3.35 -10.74
CA ARG A 10 -10.01 4.50 -10.49
C ARG A 10 -10.82 4.31 -9.20
N ALA A 11 -11.27 3.09 -8.93
CA ALA A 11 -12.02 2.77 -7.72
C ALA A 11 -11.13 2.81 -6.46
N ALA A 12 -9.85 2.47 -6.56
CA ALA A 12 -8.90 2.54 -5.44
C ALA A 12 -8.36 3.95 -5.18
N SER A 13 -8.33 4.82 -6.21
CA SER A 13 -7.81 6.19 -6.09
C SER A 13 -8.48 6.95 -4.93
N GLY A 14 -7.66 7.49 -4.04
CA GLY A 14 -8.08 8.23 -2.84
C GLY A 14 -8.68 7.38 -1.71
N ARG A 15 -8.73 6.04 -1.85
CA ARG A 15 -9.36 5.11 -0.87
C ARG A 15 -8.40 4.08 -0.29
N TRP A 16 -7.09 4.32 -0.43
CA TRP A 16 -6.04 3.38 0.01
C TRP A 16 -5.96 3.21 1.53
N ASP A 17 -6.44 4.19 2.30
CA ASP A 17 -6.59 4.07 3.74
C ASP A 17 -7.47 2.87 4.13
N ARG A 18 -8.63 2.73 3.50
CA ARG A 18 -9.56 1.61 3.73
C ARG A 18 -9.00 0.30 3.20
N ILE A 19 -8.41 0.31 2.00
CA ILE A 19 -7.79 -0.87 1.39
C ILE A 19 -6.68 -1.41 2.32
N TYR A 20 -5.81 -0.54 2.84
CA TYR A 20 -4.77 -0.96 3.78
C TYR A 20 -5.32 -1.39 5.12
N ALA A 21 -6.35 -0.73 5.66
CA ALA A 21 -6.98 -1.18 6.90
C ALA A 21 -7.50 -2.62 6.79
N THR A 22 -7.97 -3.04 5.61
CA THR A 22 -8.42 -4.41 5.33
C THR A 22 -7.28 -5.37 5.02
N LEU A 23 -6.42 -5.02 4.05
CA LEU A 23 -5.45 -5.95 3.48
C LEU A 23 -4.06 -5.89 4.16
N ALA A 24 -3.74 -4.80 4.86
CA ALA A 24 -2.43 -4.51 5.47
C ALA A 24 -2.54 -3.81 6.84
N PRO A 25 -3.20 -4.42 7.85
CA PRO A 25 -3.42 -3.81 9.17
C PRO A 25 -2.13 -3.44 9.92
N GLU A 26 -0.99 -4.06 9.58
CA GLU A 26 0.33 -3.69 10.09
C GLU A 26 0.76 -2.26 9.68
N LEU A 27 0.10 -1.65 8.70
CA LEU A 27 0.32 -0.25 8.31
C LEU A 27 -0.45 0.75 9.17
N SER A 28 -1.21 0.31 10.18
CA SER A 28 -2.03 1.16 11.05
C SER A 28 -1.30 2.39 11.61
N ALA A 29 -0.04 2.26 12.03
CA ALA A 29 0.76 3.38 12.52
C ALA A 29 1.06 4.42 11.43
N ALA A 30 1.37 3.96 10.21
CA ALA A 30 1.62 4.85 9.06
C ALA A 30 0.32 5.50 8.56
N LEU A 31 -0.80 4.78 8.63
CA LEU A 31 -2.14 5.28 8.33
C LEU A 31 -2.58 6.38 9.31
N ALA A 32 -2.27 6.22 10.59
CA ALA A 32 -2.58 7.21 11.63
C ALA A 32 -1.74 8.49 11.50
N THR A 33 -0.57 8.43 10.84
CA THR A 33 0.34 9.57 10.71
C THR A 33 0.91 9.76 9.29
N PRO A 34 0.08 9.97 8.25
CA PRO A 34 0.56 10.04 6.87
C PRO A 34 1.61 11.14 6.65
N GLY A 35 2.68 10.77 5.96
CA GLY A 35 3.85 11.61 5.73
C GLY A 35 4.89 11.60 6.87
N ARG A 36 4.62 10.95 8.01
CA ARG A 36 5.61 10.72 9.07
C ARG A 36 6.14 9.29 9.00
N HIS A 37 7.44 9.14 9.28
CA HIS A 37 8.04 7.83 9.37
C HIS A 37 7.65 7.11 10.66
N VAL A 38 7.46 5.81 10.53
CA VAL A 38 7.24 4.82 11.58
C VAL A 38 8.24 3.67 11.38
N PRO A 39 8.38 2.74 12.34
CA PRO A 39 9.11 1.50 12.12
C PRO A 39 8.66 0.79 10.84
N CYS A 40 9.59 0.18 10.11
CA CYS A 40 9.24 -0.60 8.92
C CYS A 40 8.39 -1.81 9.32
N PRO A 41 7.26 -2.09 8.65
CA PRO A 41 6.40 -3.24 8.98
C PRO A 41 7.08 -4.59 8.72
N VAL A 42 8.14 -4.65 7.90
CA VAL A 42 8.82 -5.91 7.54
C VAL A 42 10.05 -6.17 8.41
N HIS A 43 10.90 -5.17 8.64
CA HIS A 43 12.18 -5.35 9.33
C HIS A 43 12.33 -4.48 10.60
N GLY A 44 11.27 -3.79 11.04
CA GLY A 44 11.29 -2.94 12.23
C GLY A 44 12.12 -1.66 12.08
N GLY A 45 12.88 -1.31 13.12
CA GLY A 45 13.63 -0.05 13.20
C GLY A 45 12.83 1.08 13.84
N LYS A 46 13.23 2.33 13.60
CA LYS A 46 12.62 3.52 14.24
C LYS A 46 11.76 4.34 13.26
N ASP A 47 12.26 4.55 12.06
CA ASP A 47 11.75 5.51 11.07
C ASP A 47 11.91 4.98 9.63
N GLY A 48 11.74 3.67 9.47
CA GLY A 48 11.92 2.99 8.19
C GLY A 48 10.88 3.37 7.15
N PHE A 49 9.59 3.36 7.48
CA PHE A 49 8.49 3.42 6.50
C PHE A 49 7.57 4.61 6.70
N ARG A 50 7.03 5.17 5.61
CA ARG A 50 5.91 6.12 5.65
C ARG A 50 4.99 5.96 4.45
N LEU A 51 3.71 6.26 4.64
CA LEU A 51 2.78 6.53 3.54
C LEU A 51 2.92 7.99 3.09
N HIS A 52 2.74 8.23 1.79
CA HIS A 52 2.66 9.57 1.24
C HIS A 52 1.34 10.22 1.68
N ARG A 53 1.40 11.48 2.14
CA ARG A 53 0.24 12.14 2.75
C ARG A 53 -0.91 12.40 1.77
N THR A 54 -0.59 12.79 0.55
CA THR A 54 -1.57 13.32 -0.42
C THR A 54 -1.63 12.51 -1.72
N ALA A 55 -0.94 11.36 -1.77
CA ALA A 55 -0.96 10.55 -2.99
C ALA A 55 -2.28 9.78 -3.04
N ASP A 56 -2.95 9.84 -4.18
CA ASP A 56 -4.21 9.15 -4.42
C ASP A 56 -4.01 7.67 -4.73
N ASN A 57 -2.81 7.28 -5.13
CA ASN A 57 -2.44 5.91 -5.50
C ASN A 57 -1.92 5.06 -4.33
N GLY A 58 -2.03 5.54 -3.09
CA GLY A 58 -1.58 4.82 -1.90
C GLY A 58 -0.07 4.78 -1.72
N ALA A 59 0.68 5.66 -2.40
CA ALA A 59 2.13 5.59 -2.40
C ALA A 59 2.76 5.60 -1.00
N GLY A 60 3.87 4.87 -0.87
CA GLY A 60 4.68 4.80 0.35
C GLY A 60 6.13 4.49 0.04
N ILE A 61 6.99 4.63 1.04
CA ILE A 61 8.44 4.55 0.91
C ILE A 61 9.03 3.95 2.17
N CYS A 62 10.11 3.18 1.99
CA CYS A 62 10.98 2.74 3.07
C CYS A 62 12.41 3.26 2.84
N ASN A 63 13.10 3.68 3.91
CA ASN A 63 14.47 4.18 3.83
C ASN A 63 15.52 3.08 3.66
N SER A 64 15.21 1.83 4.04
CA SER A 64 16.20 0.76 4.18
C SER A 64 15.79 -0.61 3.61
N CYS A 65 14.57 -0.76 3.09
CA CYS A 65 14.17 -2.02 2.43
C CYS A 65 14.94 -2.20 1.11
N PRO A 66 15.62 -3.32 0.88
CA PRO A 66 16.44 -3.52 -0.33
C PRO A 66 15.61 -3.45 -1.63
N GLU A 67 14.32 -3.77 -1.58
CA GLU A 67 13.45 -3.84 -2.75
C GLU A 67 13.13 -2.46 -3.36
N PHE A 68 13.06 -1.41 -2.54
CA PHE A 68 12.67 -0.06 -2.97
C PHE A 68 13.23 1.07 -2.09
N ALA A 69 14.37 0.86 -1.44
CA ALA A 69 15.01 1.84 -0.56
C ALA A 69 15.05 3.24 -1.21
N GLY A 70 14.47 4.22 -0.52
CA GLY A 70 14.47 5.61 -0.96
C GLY A 70 13.55 5.93 -2.15
N LYS A 71 12.71 4.99 -2.60
CA LYS A 71 11.78 5.18 -3.72
C LYS A 71 10.34 5.01 -3.28
N PHE A 72 9.46 5.89 -3.78
CA PHE A 72 8.02 5.68 -3.62
C PHE A 72 7.55 4.58 -4.55
N ILE A 73 6.75 3.67 -4.00
CA ILE A 73 6.03 2.62 -4.73
C ILE A 73 4.53 2.80 -4.50
N ASP A 74 3.70 2.44 -5.49
CA ASP A 74 2.25 2.59 -5.41
C ASP A 74 1.61 1.57 -4.46
N GLY A 75 0.30 1.72 -4.21
CA GLY A 75 -0.35 0.89 -3.23
C GLY A 75 -0.42 -0.60 -3.59
N PHE A 76 -0.48 -0.92 -4.88
CA PHE A 76 -0.39 -2.30 -5.34
C PHE A 76 0.99 -2.88 -5.04
N ALA A 77 2.05 -2.14 -5.36
CA ALA A 77 3.42 -2.58 -5.07
C ALA A 77 3.66 -2.75 -3.56
N ILE A 78 3.07 -1.90 -2.71
CA ILE A 78 3.13 -2.08 -1.24
C ILE A 78 2.45 -3.38 -0.82
N LEU A 79 1.25 -3.68 -1.33
CA LEU A 79 0.57 -4.93 -1.01
C LEU A 79 1.36 -6.15 -1.51
N MET A 80 1.91 -6.07 -2.72
CA MET A 80 2.78 -7.13 -3.27
C MET A 80 4.01 -7.35 -2.39
N TRP A 81 4.63 -6.28 -1.90
CA TRP A 81 5.77 -6.34 -0.99
C TRP A 81 5.40 -6.96 0.37
N LEU A 82 4.29 -6.54 0.99
CA LEU A 82 3.88 -7.03 2.31
C LEU A 82 3.32 -8.45 2.31
N ARG A 83 2.78 -8.90 1.17
CA ARG A 83 2.06 -10.19 1.07
C ARG A 83 2.77 -11.23 0.20
N GLY A 84 3.80 -10.84 -0.54
CA GLY A 84 4.43 -11.70 -1.55
C GLY A 84 3.53 -11.96 -2.76
N TRP A 85 2.47 -11.17 -2.95
CA TRP A 85 1.54 -11.34 -4.05
C TRP A 85 2.15 -10.93 -5.38
N LYS A 86 1.69 -11.59 -6.45
CA LYS A 86 1.84 -11.08 -7.81
C LYS A 86 0.73 -10.06 -8.11
N PHE A 87 0.96 -9.19 -9.09
CA PHE A 87 0.01 -8.15 -9.46
C PHE A 87 -1.42 -8.66 -9.72
N PRO A 88 -1.68 -9.80 -10.41
CA PRO A 88 -3.05 -10.29 -10.60
C PRO A 88 -3.80 -10.56 -9.30
N GLN A 89 -3.12 -11.14 -8.30
CA GLN A 89 -3.72 -11.40 -6.99
C GLN A 89 -3.94 -10.10 -6.22
N ALA A 90 -2.97 -9.19 -6.21
CA ALA A 90 -3.14 -7.88 -5.59
C ALA A 90 -4.30 -7.10 -6.22
N LEU A 91 -4.48 -7.19 -7.54
CA LEU A 91 -5.59 -6.59 -8.26
C LEU A 91 -6.95 -7.17 -7.83
N GLU A 92 -7.04 -8.49 -7.71
CA GLU A 92 -8.24 -9.20 -7.26
C GLU A 92 -8.64 -8.83 -5.84
N GLU A 93 -7.68 -8.84 -4.90
CA GLU A 93 -7.93 -8.46 -3.51
C GLU A 93 -8.34 -6.99 -3.35
N VAL A 94 -7.70 -6.08 -4.10
CA VAL A 94 -8.10 -4.68 -4.12
C VAL A 94 -9.49 -4.52 -4.75
N ALA A 95 -9.81 -5.26 -5.82
CA ALA A 95 -11.14 -5.24 -6.43
C ALA A 95 -12.23 -5.62 -5.43
N HIS A 96 -12.02 -6.65 -4.60
CA HIS A 96 -12.96 -7.03 -3.53
C HIS A 96 -13.16 -5.92 -2.48
N CYS A 97 -12.18 -5.04 -2.28
CA CYS A 97 -12.29 -3.92 -1.34
C CYS A 97 -13.07 -2.72 -1.92
N VAL A 98 -13.13 -2.57 -3.24
CA VAL A 98 -13.62 -1.34 -3.89
C VAL A 98 -14.81 -1.53 -4.82
N CYS A 99 -15.07 -2.76 -5.25
CA CYS A 99 -16.19 -3.16 -6.10
C CYS A 99 -17.01 -4.26 -5.38
N PRO A 100 -17.93 -3.89 -4.48
CA PRO A 100 -18.86 -4.84 -3.85
C PRO A 100 -19.87 -5.41 -4.84
#